data_AF-A9B1U8-F1
#
_entry.id   AF-A9B1U8-F1
#
_cell.length_a   1.000
_cell.length_b   1.000
_cell.length_c   1.000
_cell.angle_alpha   90.00
_cell.angle_beta   90.00
_cell.angle_gamma   90.00
#
_symmetry.space_group_name_H-M   'P 1'
#
loop_
_entity.id
_entity.type
_entity.pdbx_description
1 polymer ?
#
loop_
_entity_poly.entity_id
_entity_poly.type
_entity_poly.pdbx_seq_one_letter_code
_entity_poly.pdbx_strand_id
1 'polypeptide(L)'
;MQQRRASFWTLSLLVIGSLALHGWTIGTLFQVRSTANQQLSQLQIALDEARREPLVYQVPINQTVPIKLDVPINQSLNIPINTSVQIKDTLQLPVDTGFGSLTIPVPIDVTIPVSTNVPINFNQTVAISTSVAVDLNVPITLDLNQPPFNGYLDRLQKALADVAEQLN
;
A
#
# COMPACT_ATOMS: atom_id res chain seq x y z
N MET A 1 -60.53 45.51 61.88
CA MET A 1 -61.02 44.53 60.88
C MET A 1 -60.53 44.77 59.43
N GLN A 2 -59.76 45.82 59.12
CA GLN A 2 -59.35 46.13 57.74
C GLN A 2 -58.09 45.39 57.24
N GLN A 3 -57.18 44.97 58.13
CA GLN A 3 -55.93 44.31 57.72
C GLN A 3 -56.13 42.88 57.16
N ARG A 4 -57.16 42.15 57.58
CA ARG A 4 -57.41 40.79 57.08
C ARG A 4 -57.80 40.79 55.59
N ARG A 5 -58.58 41.78 55.14
CA ARG A 5 -59.05 41.88 53.74
C ARG A 5 -57.93 42.15 52.74
N ALA A 6 -56.94 42.96 53.11
CA ALA A 6 -55.80 43.26 52.24
C ALA A 6 -54.86 42.06 52.05
N SER A 7 -54.70 41.22 53.08
CA SER A 7 -53.85 40.03 53.01
C SER A 7 -54.39 38.94 52.06
N PHE A 8 -55.72 38.81 51.93
CA PHE A 8 -56.31 37.86 51.00
C PHE A 8 -56.09 38.26 49.53
N TRP A 9 -56.09 39.56 49.24
CA TRP A 9 -55.83 40.07 47.89
C TRP A 9 -54.39 39.86 47.43
N THR A 10 -53.42 40.08 48.31
CA THR A 10 -52.00 39.84 48.00
C THR A 10 -51.71 38.35 47.83
N LEU A 11 -52.28 37.49 48.68
CA LEU A 11 -52.20 36.04 48.52
C LEU A 11 -52.83 35.58 47.19
N SER A 12 -54.00 36.09 46.82
CA SER A 12 -54.65 35.75 45.55
C SER A 12 -53.79 36.15 44.34
N LEU A 13 -53.19 37.35 44.35
CA LEU A 13 -52.30 37.81 43.28
C LEU A 13 -51.05 36.93 43.16
N LEU A 14 -50.48 36.52 44.29
CA LEU A 14 -49.29 35.66 44.33
C LEU A 14 -49.60 34.25 43.78
N VAL A 15 -50.76 33.69 44.12
CA VAL A 15 -51.22 32.39 43.61
C VAL A 15 -51.51 32.46 42.11
N ILE A 16 -52.16 33.52 41.62
CA ILE A 16 -52.43 33.70 40.18
C ILE A 16 -51.11 33.84 39.41
N GLY A 17 -50.15 34.62 39.93
CA GLY A 17 -48.82 34.75 39.34
C GLY A 17 -48.06 33.42 39.30
N SER A 18 -48.13 32.64 40.37
CA SER A 18 -47.54 31.30 40.44
C SER A 18 -48.18 30.33 39.44
N LEU A 19 -49.51 30.32 39.35
CA LEU A 19 -50.26 29.47 38.41
C LEU A 19 -50.00 29.85 36.95
N ALA A 20 -49.91 31.14 36.64
CA ALA A 20 -49.56 31.63 35.32
C ALA A 20 -48.13 31.22 34.92
N LEU A 21 -47.18 31.30 35.85
CA LEU A 21 -45.82 30.79 35.65
C LEU A 21 -45.82 29.28 35.38
N HIS A 22 -46.63 28.50 36.10
CA HIS A 22 -46.75 27.06 35.88
C HIS A 22 -47.44 26.72 34.55
N GLY A 23 -48.47 27.48 34.17
CA GLY A 23 -49.12 27.33 32.86
C GLY A 23 -48.16 27.60 31.71
N TRP A 24 -47.29 28.62 31.87
CA TRP A 24 -46.25 28.91 30.90
C TRP A 24 -45.20 27.81 30.82
N THR A 25 -44.70 27.29 31.95
CA THR A 25 -43.73 26.17 31.94
C THR A 25 -44.32 24.91 31.33
N ILE A 26 -45.59 24.62 31.58
CA ILE A 26 -46.28 23.48 30.95
C ILE A 26 -46.40 23.70 29.44
N GLY A 27 -46.75 24.92 29.00
CA GLY A 27 -46.82 25.26 27.58
C GLY A 27 -45.50 25.11 26.84
N THR A 28 -44.38 25.55 27.44
CA THR A 28 -43.05 25.39 26.83
C THR A 28 -42.63 23.93 26.74
N LEU A 29 -42.96 23.10 27.74
CA LEU A 29 -42.68 21.66 27.70
C LEU A 29 -43.42 20.95 26.56
N PHE A 30 -44.69 21.29 26.31
CA PHE A 30 -45.44 20.73 25.18
C PHE A 30 -44.83 21.12 23.83
N GLN A 31 -44.36 22.36 23.69
CA GLN A 31 -43.72 22.84 22.46
C GLN A 31 -42.34 22.20 22.21
N VAL A 32 -41.57 21.97 23.28
CA VAL A 32 -40.28 21.27 23.18
C VAL A 32 -40.48 19.82 22.77
N ARG A 33 -41.44 19.11 23.39
CA ARG A 33 -41.75 17.71 23.03
C ARG A 33 -42.20 17.55 21.57
N SER A 34 -43.10 18.41 21.10
CA SER A 34 -43.58 18.35 19.72
C SER A 34 -42.47 18.61 18.71
N THR A 35 -41.62 19.59 18.97
CA THR A 35 -40.45 19.93 18.14
C THR A 35 -39.42 18.81 18.16
N ALA A 36 -39.14 18.22 19.33
CA ALA A 36 -38.22 17.09 19.48
C ALA A 36 -38.71 15.86 18.71
N ASN A 37 -40.00 15.50 18.82
CA ASN A 37 -40.57 14.36 18.08
C ASN A 37 -40.47 14.55 16.55
N GLN A 38 -40.71 15.77 16.06
CA GLN A 38 -40.55 16.07 14.63
C GLN A 38 -39.10 15.93 14.18
N GLN A 39 -38.14 16.44 14.95
CA GLN A 39 -36.72 16.33 14.63
C GLN A 39 -36.23 14.87 14.67
N LEU A 40 -36.69 14.08 15.65
CA LEU A 40 -36.35 12.66 15.74
C LEU A 40 -36.88 11.86 14.55
N SER A 41 -38.11 12.13 14.09
CA SER A 41 -38.64 11.49 12.88
C SER A 41 -37.83 11.85 11.63
N GLN A 42 -37.41 13.10 11.50
CA GLN A 42 -36.54 13.53 10.39
C GLN A 42 -35.17 12.86 10.44
N LEU A 43 -34.58 12.72 11.63
CA LEU A 43 -33.30 12.03 11.83
C LEU A 43 -33.40 10.54 11.52
N GLN A 44 -34.51 9.88 11.88
CA GLN A 44 -34.74 8.48 11.52
C GLN A 44 -34.84 8.29 10.00
N ILE A 45 -35.56 9.18 9.30
CA ILE A 45 -35.65 9.15 7.83
C ILE A 45 -34.28 9.39 7.19
N ALA A 46 -33.53 10.40 7.65
CA ALA A 46 -32.21 10.71 7.14
C ALA A 46 -31.21 9.56 7.39
N LEU A 47 -31.33 8.86 8.53
CA LEU A 47 -30.52 7.69 8.84
C LEU A 47 -30.86 6.50 7.93
N ASP A 48 -32.15 6.28 7.67
CA ASP A 48 -32.61 5.24 6.74
C ASP A 48 -32.19 5.51 5.30
N GLU A 49 -32.18 6.78 4.88
CA GLU A 49 -31.70 7.22 3.57
C GLU A 49 -30.18 7.03 3.45
N ALA A 50 -29.42 7.48 4.44
CA ALA A 50 -27.97 7.30 4.49
C ALA A 50 -27.56 5.81 4.48
N ARG A 51 -28.39 4.92 5.05
CA ARG A 51 -28.19 3.47 4.96
C ARG A 51 -28.38 2.92 3.54
N ARG A 52 -29.25 3.50 2.73
CA ARG A 52 -29.60 2.96 1.39
C ARG A 52 -28.66 3.47 0.31
N GLU A 53 -28.07 4.64 0.49
CA GLU A 53 -27.17 5.23 -0.49
C GLU A 53 -25.70 4.89 -0.18
N PRO A 54 -25.00 4.21 -1.10
CA PRO A 54 -23.58 3.93 -0.91
C PRO A 54 -22.75 5.21 -1.09
N LEU A 55 -21.88 5.50 -0.12
CA LEU A 55 -21.00 6.67 -0.19
C LEU A 55 -19.82 6.37 -1.10
N VAL A 56 -19.67 7.13 -2.19
CA VAL A 56 -18.50 7.03 -3.08
C VAL A 56 -17.45 8.05 -2.66
N TYR A 57 -16.31 7.57 -2.21
CA TYR A 57 -15.16 8.41 -1.86
C TYR A 57 -13.99 8.14 -2.81
N GLN A 58 -13.34 9.19 -3.29
CA GLN A 58 -12.15 9.07 -4.14
C GLN A 58 -10.90 9.11 -3.27
N VAL A 59 -10.15 8.01 -3.22
CA VAL A 59 -8.86 7.95 -2.53
C VAL A 59 -7.75 8.24 -3.54
N PRO A 60 -7.03 9.36 -3.41
CA PRO A 60 -5.85 9.61 -4.22
C PRO A 60 -4.69 8.75 -3.69
N ILE A 61 -4.13 7.91 -4.56
CA ILE A 61 -2.93 7.11 -4.30
C ILE A 61 -1.79 7.75 -5.09
N ASN A 62 -0.87 8.38 -4.36
CA ASN A 62 0.36 8.95 -4.89
C ASN A 62 1.55 8.19 -4.32
N GLN A 63 2.07 7.24 -5.08
CA GLN A 63 3.19 6.41 -4.64
C GLN A 63 4.27 6.30 -5.71
N THR A 64 5.52 6.25 -5.28
CA THR A 64 6.66 5.98 -6.14
C THR A 64 7.14 4.56 -5.87
N VAL A 65 7.01 3.68 -6.87
CA VAL A 65 7.43 2.29 -6.76
C VAL A 65 8.85 2.14 -7.33
N PRO A 66 9.85 1.75 -6.52
CA PRO A 66 11.19 1.47 -7.01
C PRO A 66 11.24 0.10 -7.69
N ILE A 67 11.84 0.05 -8.88
CA ILE A 67 12.10 -1.17 -9.62
C ILE A 67 13.62 -1.34 -9.70
N LYS A 68 14.11 -2.48 -9.18
CA LYS A 68 15.51 -2.89 -9.26
C LYS A 68 15.60 -4.18 -10.06
N LEU A 69 16.41 -4.17 -11.11
CA LEU A 69 16.65 -5.33 -11.96
C LEU A 69 18.16 -5.53 -12.11
N ASP A 70 18.63 -6.71 -11.76
CA ASP A 70 20.01 -7.13 -12.00
C ASP A 70 20.05 -8.08 -13.19
N VAL A 71 20.73 -7.67 -14.26
CA VAL A 71 20.86 -8.47 -15.49
C VAL A 71 22.27 -9.06 -15.54
N PRO A 72 22.43 -10.38 -15.37
CA PRO A 72 23.72 -11.04 -15.54
C PRO A 72 24.03 -11.23 -17.02
N ILE A 73 25.20 -10.76 -17.45
CA ILE A 73 25.74 -10.95 -18.79
C ILE A 73 26.92 -11.92 -18.68
N ASN A 74 26.75 -13.11 -19.26
CA ASN A 74 27.79 -14.14 -19.35
C ASN A 74 28.17 -14.34 -20.82
N GLN A 75 29.40 -14.01 -21.19
CA GLN A 75 29.94 -14.26 -22.53
C GLN A 75 31.24 -15.04 -22.42
N SER A 76 31.39 -16.09 -23.23
CA SER A 76 32.63 -16.86 -23.36
C SER A 76 33.16 -16.74 -24.78
N LEU A 77 34.36 -16.19 -24.93
CA LEU A 77 35.09 -16.16 -26.19
C LEU A 77 36.20 -17.20 -26.15
N ASN A 78 36.31 -17.99 -27.22
CA ASN A 78 37.33 -19.01 -27.33
C ASN A 78 38.23 -18.72 -28.53
N ILE A 79 39.49 -18.39 -28.28
CA ILE A 79 40.44 -18.00 -29.33
C ILE A 79 41.40 -19.18 -29.58
N PRO A 80 41.32 -19.85 -30.75
CA PRO A 80 42.27 -20.88 -31.13
C PRO A 80 43.57 -20.23 -31.64
N ILE A 81 44.70 -20.63 -31.07
CA ILE A 81 46.05 -20.24 -31.50
C ILE A 81 46.72 -21.49 -32.07
N ASN A 82 47.02 -21.47 -33.35
CA ASN A 82 47.77 -22.54 -34.03
C ASN A 82 49.11 -21.96 -34.50
N THR A 83 50.20 -22.48 -33.97
CA THR A 83 51.56 -22.16 -34.42
C THR A 83 52.31 -23.44 -34.73
N SER A 84 53.34 -23.37 -35.57
CA SER A 84 54.23 -24.48 -35.85
C SER A 84 55.67 -24.03 -35.67
N VAL A 85 56.44 -24.85 -34.97
CA VAL A 85 57.88 -24.62 -34.76
C VAL A 85 58.63 -25.62 -35.61
N GLN A 86 59.48 -25.14 -36.52
CA GLN A 86 60.42 -25.99 -37.26
C GLN A 86 61.77 -26.02 -36.57
N ILE A 87 62.28 -27.22 -36.35
CA ILE A 87 63.62 -27.47 -35.84
C ILE A 87 64.40 -28.13 -36.97
N LYS A 88 65.43 -27.44 -37.45
CA LYS A 88 66.38 -27.94 -38.45
C LYS A 88 67.75 -27.99 -37.80
N ASP A 89 68.26 -29.20 -37.58
CA ASP A 89 69.56 -29.42 -36.97
C ASP A 89 70.29 -30.55 -37.70
N THR A 90 71.60 -30.68 -37.52
CA THR A 90 72.39 -31.76 -38.11
C THR A 90 73.21 -32.43 -37.01
N LEU A 91 72.77 -33.62 -36.60
CA LEU A 91 73.49 -34.39 -35.59
C LEU A 91 74.69 -35.10 -36.22
N GLN A 92 75.83 -35.01 -35.57
CA GLN A 92 77.03 -35.73 -35.96
C GLN A 92 77.12 -37.02 -35.15
N LEU A 93 76.91 -38.17 -35.79
CA LEU A 93 77.00 -39.48 -35.15
C LEU A 93 78.38 -40.08 -35.42
N PRO A 94 79.26 -40.18 -34.42
CA PRO A 94 80.53 -40.88 -34.56
C PRO A 94 80.27 -42.40 -34.54
N VAL A 95 80.68 -43.08 -35.60
CA VAL A 95 80.65 -44.53 -35.73
C VAL A 95 82.09 -45.04 -35.67
N ASP A 96 82.41 -45.80 -34.64
CA ASP A 96 83.72 -46.45 -34.53
C ASP A 96 83.71 -47.73 -35.36
N THR A 97 84.41 -47.69 -36.48
CA THR A 97 84.71 -48.89 -37.25
C THR A 97 86.10 -49.32 -36.80
N GLY A 98 86.39 -50.60 -36.57
CA GLY A 98 87.67 -51.06 -35.99
C GLY A 98 88.97 -50.67 -36.75
N PHE A 99 88.89 -49.79 -37.75
CA PHE A 99 89.97 -49.15 -38.51
C PHE A 99 90.00 -47.61 -38.38
N GLY A 100 89.10 -46.97 -37.60
CA GLY A 100 89.02 -45.52 -37.35
C GLY A 100 87.59 -44.99 -37.13
N SER A 101 87.48 -43.82 -36.49
CA SER A 101 86.19 -43.15 -36.21
C SER A 101 85.67 -42.38 -37.43
N LEU A 102 84.48 -42.72 -37.90
CA LEU A 102 83.79 -42.02 -38.98
C LEU A 102 82.62 -41.20 -38.43
N THR A 103 82.59 -39.89 -38.67
CA THR A 103 81.47 -39.04 -38.27
C THR A 103 80.48 -38.89 -39.41
N ILE A 104 79.24 -39.33 -39.20
CA ILE A 104 78.16 -39.26 -40.18
C ILE A 104 77.22 -38.10 -39.79
N PRO A 105 77.06 -37.07 -40.64
CA PRO A 105 76.08 -36.02 -40.42
C PRO A 105 74.68 -36.53 -40.78
N VAL A 106 73.75 -36.46 -39.83
CA VAL A 106 72.35 -36.82 -40.02
C VAL A 106 71.50 -35.55 -39.88
N PRO A 107 70.89 -35.04 -40.95
CA PRO A 107 70.00 -33.90 -40.88
C PRO A 107 68.68 -34.30 -40.22
N ILE A 108 68.21 -33.47 -39.30
CA ILE A 108 66.93 -33.60 -38.62
C ILE A 108 66.09 -32.38 -39.01
N ASP A 109 64.93 -32.63 -39.62
CA ASP A 109 63.91 -31.62 -39.91
C ASP A 109 62.61 -32.08 -39.25
N VAL A 110 62.25 -31.44 -38.14
CA VAL A 110 61.06 -31.78 -37.36
C VAL A 110 60.19 -30.55 -37.26
N THR A 111 58.93 -30.69 -37.71
CA THR A 111 57.89 -29.68 -37.51
C THR A 111 57.02 -30.09 -36.34
N ILE A 112 56.96 -29.28 -35.29
CA ILE A 112 56.11 -29.51 -34.13
C ILE A 112 54.92 -28.55 -34.21
N PRO A 113 53.69 -29.06 -34.45
CA PRO A 113 52.49 -28.23 -34.37
C PRO A 113 52.12 -27.99 -32.91
N VAL A 114 51.86 -26.74 -32.55
CA VAL A 114 51.36 -26.32 -31.24
C VAL A 114 49.98 -25.71 -31.45
N SER A 115 48.97 -26.39 -30.94
CA SER A 115 47.60 -25.87 -30.90
C SER A 115 47.25 -25.58 -29.45
N THR A 116 46.85 -24.35 -29.17
CA THR A 116 46.43 -23.92 -27.83
C THR A 116 45.16 -23.12 -27.95
N ASN A 117 44.28 -23.28 -26.98
CA ASN A 117 42.97 -22.71 -26.99
C ASN A 117 42.80 -21.88 -25.71
N VAL A 118 42.61 -20.57 -25.85
CA VAL A 118 42.55 -19.65 -24.70
C VAL A 118 41.08 -19.25 -24.47
N PRO A 119 40.44 -19.73 -23.39
CA PRO A 119 39.10 -19.32 -23.03
C PRO A 119 39.15 -17.98 -22.28
N ILE A 120 38.35 -17.01 -22.72
CA ILE A 120 38.12 -15.73 -22.04
C ILE A 120 36.66 -15.67 -21.62
N ASN A 121 36.41 -15.56 -20.32
CA ASN A 121 35.06 -15.46 -19.76
C ASN A 121 34.81 -14.04 -19.25
N PHE A 122 33.74 -13.41 -19.74
CA PHE A 122 33.21 -12.14 -19.23
C PHE A 122 31.96 -12.42 -18.41
N ASN A 123 32.01 -12.10 -17.12
CA ASN A 123 30.87 -12.14 -16.21
C ASN A 123 30.68 -10.74 -15.62
N GLN A 124 29.60 -10.07 -16.00
CA GLN A 124 29.25 -8.75 -15.49
C GLN A 124 27.76 -8.73 -15.14
N THR A 125 27.43 -8.12 -14.01
CA THR A 125 26.04 -7.85 -13.63
C THR A 125 25.76 -6.36 -13.81
N VAL A 126 24.75 -6.04 -14.60
CA VAL A 126 24.28 -4.66 -14.79
C VAL A 126 23.09 -4.43 -13.88
N ALA A 127 23.22 -3.51 -12.93
CA ALA A 127 22.14 -3.09 -12.04
C ALA A 127 21.36 -1.92 -12.65
N ILE A 128 20.07 -2.13 -12.90
CA ILE A 128 19.14 -1.12 -13.40
C ILE A 128 18.23 -0.72 -12.24
N SER A 129 18.27 0.56 -11.87
CA SER A 129 17.39 1.13 -10.85
C SER A 129 16.53 2.22 -11.49
N THR A 130 15.23 2.05 -11.47
CA THR A 130 14.26 3.03 -11.96
C THR A 130 13.11 3.18 -10.98
N SER A 131 12.34 4.25 -11.10
CA SER A 131 11.18 4.52 -10.26
C SER A 131 9.99 4.87 -11.12
N VAL A 132 8.83 4.25 -10.84
CA VAL A 132 7.58 4.56 -11.52
C VAL A 132 6.69 5.33 -10.54
N ALA A 133 6.28 6.53 -10.94
CA ALA A 133 5.26 7.28 -10.23
C ALA A 133 3.87 6.72 -10.58
N VAL A 134 3.10 6.39 -9.56
CA VAL A 134 1.73 5.91 -9.66
C VAL A 134 0.83 6.96 -9.03
N ASP A 135 0.00 7.58 -9.85
CA ASP A 135 -1.06 8.51 -9.47
C ASP A 135 -2.39 7.88 -9.90
N LEU A 136 -3.16 7.40 -8.92
CA LEU A 136 -4.44 6.74 -9.14
C LEU A 136 -5.49 7.34 -8.22
N ASN A 137 -6.65 7.70 -8.77
CA ASN A 137 -7.83 8.04 -7.99
C ASN A 137 -8.74 6.81 -7.95
N VAL A 138 -8.66 6.04 -6.86
CA VAL A 138 -9.45 4.82 -6.70
C VAL A 138 -10.79 5.17 -6.04
N PRO A 139 -11.93 4.96 -6.71
CA PRO A 139 -13.23 5.11 -6.07
C PRO A 139 -13.45 3.94 -5.11
N ILE A 140 -13.64 4.25 -3.83
CA ILE A 140 -14.11 3.29 -2.84
C ILE A 140 -15.58 3.55 -2.56
N THR A 141 -16.37 2.48 -2.57
CA THR A 141 -17.79 2.52 -2.25
C THR A 141 -17.98 2.02 -0.83
N LEU A 142 -18.42 2.90 0.07
CA LEU A 142 -18.72 2.56 1.46
C LEU A 142 -20.22 2.28 1.58
N ASP A 143 -20.56 1.03 1.87
CA ASP A 143 -21.91 0.64 2.24
C ASP A 143 -22.06 0.72 3.76
N LEU A 144 -22.89 1.65 4.23
CA LEU A 144 -23.13 1.89 5.65
C LEU A 144 -23.90 0.74 6.32
N ASN A 145 -24.58 -0.13 5.56
CA ASN A 145 -25.21 -1.34 6.08
C ASN A 145 -24.24 -2.52 6.26
N GLN A 146 -22.99 -2.38 5.84
CA GLN A 146 -21.98 -3.42 5.98
C GLN A 146 -21.10 -3.20 7.22
N PRO A 147 -20.49 -4.27 7.76
CA PRO A 147 -19.47 -4.13 8.80
C PRO A 147 -18.29 -3.28 8.30
N PRO A 148 -17.69 -2.44 9.15
CA PRO A 148 -17.93 -2.28 10.59
C PRO A 148 -19.02 -1.26 10.96
N PHE A 149 -19.66 -0.61 9.99
CA PHE A 149 -20.50 0.58 10.22
C PHE A 149 -21.90 0.24 10.74
N ASN A 150 -22.46 -0.88 10.29
CA ASN A 150 -23.80 -1.34 10.65
C ASN A 150 -24.10 -1.30 12.16
N GLY A 151 -23.20 -1.80 13.01
CA GLY A 151 -23.41 -1.84 14.46
C GLY A 151 -23.40 -0.45 15.13
N TYR A 152 -22.79 0.56 14.53
CA TYR A 152 -22.90 1.94 15.02
C TYR A 152 -24.27 2.52 14.69
N LEU A 153 -24.76 2.27 13.48
CA LEU A 153 -26.05 2.77 13.03
C LEU A 153 -27.20 2.06 13.76
N ASP A 154 -27.05 0.79 14.10
CA ASP A 154 -28.06 0.04 14.88
C ASP A 154 -28.19 0.62 16.30
N ARG A 155 -27.06 0.95 16.92
CA ARG A 155 -27.04 1.63 18.24
C ARG A 155 -27.63 3.03 18.16
N LEU A 156 -27.32 3.78 17.11
CA LEU A 156 -27.88 5.10 16.90
C LEU A 156 -29.40 5.04 16.71
N GLN A 157 -29.87 4.13 15.86
CA GLN A 157 -31.30 3.91 15.64
C GLN A 157 -32.01 3.51 16.93
N LYS A 158 -31.41 2.61 17.71
CA LYS A 158 -31.95 2.20 19.02
C LYS A 158 -32.01 3.38 19.99
N ALA A 159 -30.96 4.18 20.10
CA ALA A 159 -30.95 5.37 20.95
C ALA A 159 -32.01 6.39 20.51
N LEU A 160 -32.20 6.59 19.21
CA LEU A 160 -33.26 7.46 18.68
C LEU A 160 -34.66 6.92 18.99
N ALA A 161 -34.85 5.59 18.93
CA ALA A 161 -36.11 4.95 19.29
C ALA A 161 -36.42 5.10 20.80
N ASP A 162 -35.42 4.84 21.65
CA ASP A 162 -35.56 4.98 23.11
C ASP A 162 -35.90 6.44 23.50
N VAL A 163 -35.27 7.44 22.86
CA VAL A 163 -35.58 8.86 23.11
C VAL A 163 -36.98 9.21 22.61
N ALA A 164 -37.41 8.69 21.46
CA ALA A 164 -38.76 8.92 20.95
C ALA A 164 -39.83 8.33 21.90
N GLU A 165 -39.57 7.17 22.49
CA GLU A 165 -40.46 6.55 23.49
C GLU A 165 -40.55 7.38 24.77
N GLN A 166 -39.46 7.98 25.23
CA GLN A 166 -39.45 8.85 26.43
C GLN A 166 -40.18 10.18 26.24
N LEU A 167 -40.35 10.63 25.01
CA LEU A 167 -41.00 11.90 24.67
C LEU A 167 -42.50 11.76 24.36
N ASN A 168 -42.98 10.53 24.19
CA ASN A 168 -44.39 10.20 23.96
C ASN A 168 -45.13 9.96 25.29
#